data_AF-A0A848EK78-F1
#
_entry.id   AF-A0A848EK78-F1
#
_cell.length_a   1.000
_cell.length_b   1.000
_cell.length_c   1.000
_cell.angle_alpha   90.00
_cell.angle_beta   90.00
_cell.angle_gamma   90.00
#
_symmetry.space_group_name_H-M   'P 1'
#
loop_
_entity.id
_entity.type
_entity.pdbx_description
1 polymer ?
#
loop_
_entity_poly.entity_id
_entity_poly.type
_entity_poly.pdbx_seq_one_letter_code
_entity_poly.pdbx_strand_id
1 'polypeptide(L)'
;MTIMRSSGVLEPRFLWYFLRSEAGQNQINPAGSTGQIELRKKDVLDMDIPVPPIEEQKQIVDNLHSIFEKVENAKSAKERLEEIIEILPQSILNKTLRGELAEFAEWDNSLSGDEEGDQSVIEEFQ
;
A
#
# COMPACT_ATOMS: atom_id res chain seq x y z
N MET A 1 8.53 29.77 1.35
CA MET A 1 8.67 28.72 0.32
C MET A 1 9.88 29.03 -0.54
N THR A 2 10.97 28.27 -0.39
CA THR A 2 12.20 28.46 -1.16
C THR A 2 12.14 27.54 -2.37
N ILE A 3 12.09 28.09 -3.58
CA ILE A 3 12.10 27.33 -4.83
C ILE A 3 13.54 27.23 -5.29
N MET A 4 14.10 26.01 -5.32
CA MET A 4 15.39 25.75 -5.95
C MET A 4 15.16 25.48 -7.44
N ARG A 5 15.84 26.23 -8.31
CA ARG A 5 15.80 26.02 -9.76
C ARG A 5 17.13 25.43 -10.20
N SER A 6 17.12 24.23 -10.75
CA SER A 6 18.33 23.62 -11.32
C SER A 6 18.62 24.19 -12.70
N SER A 7 19.88 24.50 -12.96
CA SER A 7 20.36 25.02 -14.24
C SER A 7 20.82 23.87 -15.15
N GLY A 8 19.91 23.03 -15.65
CA GLY A 8 20.18 21.99 -16.68
C GLY A 8 21.15 20.85 -16.34
N VAL A 9 21.96 21.00 -15.30
CA VAL A 9 22.98 20.06 -14.81
C VAL A 9 22.38 19.08 -13.80
N LEU A 10 21.28 19.45 -13.15
CA LEU A 10 20.65 18.67 -12.10
C LEU A 10 19.16 18.46 -12.41
N GLU A 11 18.71 17.22 -12.31
CA GLU A 11 17.31 16.85 -12.46
C GLU A 11 16.57 17.17 -11.14
N PRO A 12 15.45 17.92 -11.17
CA PRO A 12 14.78 18.38 -9.95
C PRO A 12 14.25 17.27 -9.03
N ARG A 13 13.78 16.15 -9.60
CA ARG A 13 13.30 14.99 -8.84
C ARG A 13 14.47 14.25 -8.19
N PHE A 14 15.62 14.16 -8.84
CA PHE A 14 16.85 13.60 -8.27
C PHE A 14 17.25 14.39 -7.02
N LEU A 15 17.28 15.73 -7.11
CA LEU A 15 17.53 16.58 -5.95
C LEU A 15 16.52 16.32 -4.82
N TRP A 16 15.24 16.20 -5.15
CA TRP A 16 14.20 15.90 -4.17
C TRP A 16 14.42 14.55 -3.46
N TYR A 17 14.75 13.50 -4.21
CA TYR A 17 15.07 12.19 -3.64
C TYR A 17 16.35 12.24 -2.80
N PHE A 18 17.39 12.94 -3.26
CA PHE A 18 18.64 13.10 -2.51
C PHE A 18 18.43 13.83 -1.18
N LEU A 19 17.66 14.92 -1.16
CA LEU A 19 17.34 15.65 0.07
C LEU A 19 16.56 14.79 1.07
N ARG A 20 15.80 13.80 0.60
CA ARG A 20 15.08 12.84 1.46
C ARG A 20 15.92 11.63 1.87
N SER A 21 17.06 11.42 1.21
CA SER A 21 17.98 10.33 1.56
C SER A 21 18.66 10.61 2.90
N GLU A 22 19.14 9.56 3.55
CA GLU A 22 19.91 9.68 4.79
C GLU A 22 21.14 10.58 4.61
N ALA A 23 21.83 10.46 3.46
CA ALA A 23 22.99 11.29 3.13
C ALA A 23 22.66 12.78 3.05
N GLY A 24 21.50 13.13 2.48
CA GLY A 24 21.01 14.51 2.45
C GLY A 24 20.60 15.01 3.83
N GLN A 25 19.86 14.19 4.60
CA GLN A 25 19.41 14.55 5.95
C GLN A 25 20.56 14.70 6.95
N ASN A 26 21.61 13.89 6.84
CA ASN A 26 22.78 13.96 7.71
C ASN A 26 23.60 15.26 7.53
N GLN A 27 23.52 15.89 6.35
CA GLN A 27 24.15 17.19 6.10
C GLN A 27 23.29 18.35 6.61
N ILE A 28 22.00 18.13 6.84
CA ILE A 28 21.09 19.14 7.37
C ILE A 28 21.24 19.12 8.89
N ASN A 29 22.06 20.03 9.40
CA ASN A 29 22.23 20.18 10.84
C ASN A 29 20.91 20.70 11.45
N PRO A 30 20.27 20.01 12.41
CA PRO A 30 19.03 20.46 13.04
C PRO A 30 19.34 21.61 14.03
N ALA A 31 19.76 22.76 13.51
CA ALA A 31 20.02 23.95 14.30
C ALA A 31 18.73 24.78 14.46
N GLY A 32 17.80 24.26 15.26
CA GLY A 32 16.54 24.92 15.62
C GLY A 32 16.19 24.69 17.08
N SER A 33 15.99 25.77 17.85
CA SER A 33 15.70 25.76 19.30
C SER A 33 14.32 25.14 19.68
N THR A 34 13.57 24.60 18.73
CA THR A 34 12.15 24.25 18.92
C THR A 34 11.68 23.07 18.05
N GLY A 35 12.61 22.21 17.58
CA GLY A 35 12.25 21.03 16.79
C GLY A 35 11.81 21.33 15.34
N GLN A 36 11.93 22.58 14.88
CA GLN A 36 11.78 22.94 13.47
C GLN A 36 13.14 22.88 12.79
N ILE A 37 13.28 21.96 11.84
CA ILE A 37 14.45 21.86 10.97
C ILE A 37 14.28 22.92 9.88
N GLU A 38 14.89 24.09 10.09
CA GLU A 38 14.93 25.14 9.07
C GLU A 38 16.12 24.90 8.12
N LEU A 39 15.84 24.49 6.89
CA LEU A 39 16.81 24.50 5.80
C LEU A 39 17.13 25.95 5.42
N ARG A 40 18.27 26.47 5.88
CA ARG A 40 18.71 27.82 5.52
C ARG A 40 19.31 27.79 4.12
N LYS A 41 19.25 28.92 3.42
CA LYS A 41 19.84 29.05 2.07
C LYS A 41 21.34 28.74 2.04
N LYS A 42 22.06 28.99 3.14
CA LYS A 42 23.50 28.69 3.26
C LYS A 42 23.73 27.19 3.30
N ASP A 43 23.00 26.49 4.17
CA ASP A 43 23.07 25.03 4.30
C ASP A 43 22.82 24.35 2.95
N VAL A 44 21.85 24.82 2.18
CA VAL A 44 21.56 24.28 0.83
C VAL A 44 22.69 24.53 -0.17
N LEU A 45 23.39 25.67 -0.09
CA LEU A 45 24.50 25.99 -0.99
C LEU A 45 25.79 25.25 -0.61
N ASP A 46 25.94 24.93 0.67
CA ASP A 46 27.11 24.23 1.22
C ASP A 46 26.92 22.70 1.24
N MET A 47 25.80 22.17 0.72
CA MET A 47 25.55 20.74 0.63
C MET A 47 26.43 20.08 -0.45
N ASP A 48 27.10 19.01 -0.05
CA ASP A 48 27.83 18.12 -0.95
C ASP A 48 26.85 17.15 -1.60
N ILE A 49 26.48 17.47 -2.85
CA ILE A 49 25.59 16.66 -3.68
C ILE A 49 26.44 15.93 -4.73
N PRO A 50 26.46 14.58 -4.74
CA PRO A 50 27.04 13.85 -5.86
C PRO A 50 26.13 14.05 -7.08
N VAL A 51 26.65 14.70 -8.12
CA VAL A 51 25.91 14.97 -9.36
C VAL A 51 26.41 14.03 -10.46
N PRO A 52 25.78 12.86 -10.66
CA PRO A 52 26.10 11.98 -11.78
C PRO A 52 25.64 12.61 -13.11
N PRO A 53 26.01 12.06 -14.29
CA PRO A 53 25.52 12.54 -15.57
C PRO A 53 24.00 12.61 -15.64
N ILE A 54 23.44 13.57 -16.38
CA ILE A 54 21.99 13.84 -16.42
C ILE A 54 21.15 12.62 -16.82
N GLU A 55 21.70 11.73 -17.65
CA GLU A 55 21.00 10.52 -18.08
C GLU A 55 20.91 9.48 -16.95
N GLU A 56 21.97 9.35 -16.16
CA GLU A 56 21.99 8.48 -14.98
C GLU A 56 21.05 9.03 -13.89
N GLN A 57 21.00 10.36 -13.71
CA GLN A 57 20.05 10.99 -12.79
C GLN A 57 18.60 10.62 -13.13
N LYS A 58 18.23 10.65 -14.41
CA LYS A 58 16.88 10.25 -14.86
C LYS A 58 16.61 8.77 -14.62
N GLN A 59 17.56 7.90 -14.94
CA GLN A 59 17.42 6.46 -14.70
C GLN A 59 17.19 6.14 -13.21
N ILE A 60 17.95 6.79 -12.33
CA ILE A 60 17.77 6.65 -10.88
C ILE A 60 16.35 7.09 -10.47
N VAL A 61 15.91 8.25 -10.96
CA VAL A 61 14.58 8.81 -10.67
C VAL A 61 13.47 7.87 -11.15
N ASP A 62 13.58 7.33 -12.37
CA ASP A 62 12.55 6.46 -12.94
C ASP A 62 12.46 5.13 -12.19
N ASN A 63 13.61 4.56 -11.79
CA ASN A 63 13.65 3.36 -10.96
C ASN A 63 13.02 3.61 -9.59
N LEU A 64 13.36 4.71 -8.93
CA LEU A 64 12.76 5.10 -7.65
C LEU A 64 11.26 5.29 -7.81
N HIS A 65 10.82 5.99 -8.85
CA HIS A 65 9.40 6.24 -9.10
C HIS A 65 8.61 4.93 -9.24
N SER A 66 9.11 3.97 -10.02
CA SER A 66 8.46 2.67 -10.19
C SER A 66 8.32 1.90 -8.87
N ILE A 67 9.33 1.97 -8.00
CA ILE A 67 9.29 1.34 -6.68
C ILE A 67 8.24 2.02 -5.80
N PHE A 68 8.23 3.35 -5.75
CA PHE A 68 7.25 4.10 -4.95
C PHE A 68 5.81 3.89 -5.44
N GLU A 69 5.60 3.77 -6.74
CA GLU A 69 4.28 3.47 -7.31
C GLU A 69 3.76 2.10 -6.83
N LYS A 70 4.62 1.08 -6.82
CA LYS A 70 4.26 -0.24 -6.27
C LYS A 70 3.90 -0.18 -4.79
N VAL A 71 4.65 0.61 -4.02
CA VAL A 71 4.38 0.80 -2.59
C VAL A 71 3.04 1.52 -2.38
N GLU A 72 2.74 2.55 -3.14
CA GLU A 72 1.48 3.30 -3.04
C GLU A 72 0.28 2.43 -3.46
N ASN A 73 0.45 1.61 -4.50
CA ASN A 73 -0.57 0.64 -4.92
C ASN A 73 -0.82 -0.42 -3.84
N ALA A 74 0.23 -0.91 -3.17
CA ALA A 74 0.08 -1.84 -2.06
C ALA A 74 -0.62 -1.18 -0.85
N LYS A 75 -0.28 0.08 -0.56
CA LYS A 75 -0.87 0.84 0.54
C LYS A 75 -2.35 1.13 0.31
N SER A 76 -2.72 1.59 -0.88
CA SER A 76 -4.12 1.83 -1.26
C SER A 76 -4.94 0.53 -1.28
N ALA A 77 -4.36 -0.58 -1.74
CA ALA A 77 -5.01 -1.89 -1.65
C ALA A 77 -5.29 -2.30 -0.19
N LYS A 78 -4.33 -2.07 0.72
CA LYS A 78 -4.50 -2.31 2.15
C LYS A 78 -5.61 -1.44 2.74
N GLU A 79 -5.61 -0.14 2.47
CA GLU A 79 -6.64 0.80 2.96
C GLU A 79 -8.04 0.39 2.49
N ARG A 80 -8.17 -0.03 1.22
CA ARG A 80 -9.43 -0.54 0.68
C ARG A 80 -9.89 -1.84 1.34
N LEU A 81 -8.96 -2.74 1.67
CA LEU A 81 -9.29 -3.96 2.40
C LEU A 81 -9.76 -3.66 3.82
N GLU A 82 -9.13 -2.69 4.50
CA GLU A 82 -9.57 -2.22 5.82
C GLU A 82 -11.00 -1.66 5.77
N GLU A 83 -11.33 -0.86 4.76
CA GLU A 83 -12.70 -0.35 4.54
C GLU A 83 -13.72 -1.48 4.30
N ILE A 84 -13.36 -2.48 3.48
CA ILE A 84 -14.24 -3.63 3.22
C ILE A 84 -14.49 -4.43 4.51
N ILE A 85 -13.45 -4.65 5.33
CA ILE A 85 -13.58 -5.38 6.61
C ILE A 85 -14.53 -4.67 7.56
N GLU A 86 -14.59 -3.34 7.58
CA GLU A 86 -15.54 -2.59 8.41
C GLU A 86 -17.00 -2.72 7.92
N ILE A 87 -17.22 -2.82 6.61
CA ILE A 87 -18.56 -2.89 6.01
C ILE A 87 -19.12 -4.32 6.01
N LEU A 88 -18.26 -5.33 5.87
CA LEU A 88 -18.65 -6.75 5.85
C LEU A 88 -19.56 -7.16 7.01
N PRO A 89 -19.26 -6.87 8.29
CA PRO A 89 -20.13 -7.26 9.40
C PRO A 89 -21.50 -6.57 9.36
N GLN A 90 -21.58 -5.33 8.87
CA GLN A 90 -22.86 -4.63 8.66
C GLN A 90 -23.68 -5.27 7.54
N SER A 91 -23.01 -5.70 6.46
CA SER A 91 -23.68 -6.35 5.32
C SER A 91 -24.17 -7.76 5.65
N ILE A 92 -23.38 -8.53 6.41
CA ILE A 92 -23.75 -9.86 6.90
C ILE A 92 -24.90 -9.72 7.89
N LEU A 93 -24.79 -8.84 8.88
CA LEU A 93 -25.86 -8.58 9.84
C LEU A 93 -27.17 -8.15 9.15
N ASN A 94 -27.10 -7.27 8.15
CA ASN A 94 -28.28 -6.88 7.37
C ASN A 94 -28.89 -8.04 6.58
N LYS A 95 -28.08 -8.95 6.02
CA LYS A 95 -28.58 -10.17 5.36
C LYS A 95 -29.19 -11.16 6.34
N THR A 96 -28.60 -11.32 7.53
CA THR A 96 -29.15 -12.14 8.61
C THR A 96 -30.48 -11.56 9.12
N LEU A 97 -30.57 -10.24 9.28
CA LEU A 97 -31.79 -9.54 9.69
C LEU A 97 -32.90 -9.55 8.63
N ARG A 98 -32.55 -9.62 7.34
CA ARG A 98 -33.50 -9.74 6.22
C ARG A 98 -34.01 -11.16 5.99
N GLY A 99 -33.52 -12.15 6.74
CA GLY A 99 -33.97 -13.54 6.63
C GLY A 99 -33.43 -14.30 5.40
N GLU A 100 -32.61 -13.66 4.56
CA GLU A 100 -32.07 -14.25 3.32
C GLU A 100 -31.09 -15.42 3.59
N LEU A 101 -30.55 -15.55 4.81
CA LEU A 101 -29.72 -16.69 5.21
C LEU A 101 -30.55 -17.92 5.64
N ALA A 102 -31.83 -17.77 5.95
CA ALA A 102 -32.69 -18.90 6.25
C ALA A 102 -32.96 -19.73 4.98
N GLU A 103 -33.14 -19.06 3.82
CA GLU A 103 -33.30 -19.74 2.52
C GLU A 103 -32.04 -20.51 2.10
N PHE A 104 -30.85 -20.01 2.46
CA PHE A 104 -29.58 -20.68 2.15
C PHE A 104 -29.36 -21.92 3.04
N ALA A 105 -29.76 -21.86 4.31
CA ALA A 105 -29.71 -23.01 5.22
C ALA A 105 -30.77 -24.08 4.89
N GLU A 106 -31.94 -23.65 4.40
CA GLU A 106 -32.98 -24.56 3.90
C GLU A 106 -32.57 -25.24 2.58
N TRP A 107 -31.86 -24.53 1.69
CA TRP A 107 -31.31 -25.10 0.47
C TRP A 107 -30.17 -26.11 0.75
N ASP A 108 -29.27 -25.80 1.68
CA ASP A 108 -28.17 -26.70 2.10
C ASP A 108 -28.73 -27.99 2.73
N ASN A 109 -29.77 -27.88 3.55
CA ASN A 109 -30.44 -29.03 4.16
C ASN A 109 -31.25 -29.87 3.14
N SER A 110 -31.67 -29.27 2.02
CA SER A 110 -32.35 -29.97 0.92
C SER A 110 -31.41 -30.77 0.02
N LEU A 111 -30.10 -30.48 0.05
CA LEU A 111 -29.06 -31.21 -0.69
C LEU A 111 -28.46 -32.38 0.10
N SER A 112 -28.76 -32.48 1.40
CA SER A 112 -28.35 -33.60 2.27
C SER A 112 -29.43 -34.68 2.46
N GLY A 113 -30.53 -34.62 1.70
CA GLY A 113 -31.71 -35.48 1.87
C GLY A 113 -31.78 -36.76 1.02
N ASP A 114 -30.84 -37.04 0.12
CA ASP A 114 -30.94 -38.18 -0.82
C ASP A 114 -29.79 -39.20 -0.68
N GLU A 115 -29.46 -39.60 0.55
CA GLU A 115 -28.71 -40.85 0.80
C GLU A 115 -29.44 -41.74 1.83
N GLU A 116 -30.72 -42.01 1.60
CA GLU A 116 -31.42 -43.09 2.30
C GLU A 116 -32.14 -43.99 1.29
N GLY A 117 -31.35 -44.85 0.65
CA GLY A 117 -31.84 -45.70 -0.43
C GLY A 117 -30.87 -46.78 -0.88
N ASP A 118 -30.24 -47.53 0.03
CA ASP A 118 -30.07 -48.98 -0.15
C ASP A 118 -29.62 -49.68 1.15
N GLN A 119 -30.57 -50.07 2.00
CA GLN A 119 -30.35 -51.06 3.06
C GLN A 119 -30.93 -52.44 2.68
N SER A 120 -31.07 -52.77 1.39
CA SER A 120 -31.76 -54.00 0.98
C SER A 120 -30.86 -55.15 0.47
N VAL A 121 -29.53 -55.04 0.44
CA VAL A 121 -28.67 -56.04 -0.24
C VAL A 121 -27.56 -56.68 0.63
N ILE A 122 -27.64 -56.67 1.98
CA ILE A 122 -26.63 -57.34 2.84
C ILE A 122 -27.19 -58.42 3.78
N GLU A 123 -28.36 -58.99 3.48
CA GLU A 123 -28.82 -60.25 4.09
C GLU A 123 -29.12 -61.31 3.03
N GLU A 124 -28.15 -61.61 2.16
CA GLU A 124 -28.25 -62.83 1.34
C GLU A 124 -26.89 -63.43 0.98
N PHE A 125 -25.97 -63.54 1.95
CA PHE A 125 -24.89 -64.52 1.85
C PHE A 125 -24.58 -65.08 3.25
N GLN A 126 -25.24 -66.20 3.56
CA GLN A 126 -24.71 -67.22 4.47
C GLN A 126 -23.40 -67.80 3.95
#